data_AF-A0A1G7PX89-F1
#
_entry.id   AF-A0A1G7PX89-F1
#
_cell.length_a   1.000
_cell.length_b   1.000
_cell.length_c   1.000
_cell.angle_alpha   90.00
_cell.angle_beta   90.00
_cell.angle_gamma   90.00
#
_symmetry.space_group_name_H-M   'P 1'
#
loop_
_entity.id
_entity.type
_entity.pdbx_description
1 polymer ?
#
loop_
_entity_poly.entity_id
_entity_poly.type
_entity_poly.pdbx_seq_one_letter_code
_entity_poly.pdbx_strand_id
1 'polypeptide(L)'
;MTTTLGNVASLAARAGGSVVRQVKAVVDPAPARPAGTDHSASGWLVVTVVGEPSQIDTDRLPVPLAEFGDQLEVLVRAAPGDKGTELAARLRDRPSGSTLARLTGSDPQADLRSALRRAKQLIEVGEVLAVDPAPHGDRTPTPGGMLLEMWTRVAPKAGVR
;
A
#
# COMPACT_ATOMS: atom_id res chain seq x y z
N MET A 1 -36.50 -51.48 7.67
CA MET A 1 -37.31 -50.26 7.84
C MET A 1 -36.83 -49.56 9.09
N THR A 2 -36.11 -48.46 8.91
CA THR A 2 -35.45 -47.67 9.97
C THR A 2 -36.41 -46.61 10.48
N THR A 3 -36.74 -46.65 11.77
CA THR A 3 -37.48 -45.57 12.45
C THR A 3 -36.52 -44.72 13.25
N THR A 4 -36.55 -43.43 12.91
CA THR A 4 -35.90 -42.27 13.51
C THR A 4 -36.41 -41.99 14.91
N LEU A 5 -35.53 -41.64 15.85
CA LEU A 5 -35.87 -40.90 17.06
C LEU A 5 -34.80 -39.83 17.27
N GLY A 6 -35.23 -38.58 17.16
CA GLY A 6 -34.42 -37.40 17.41
C GLY A 6 -34.33 -37.09 18.90
N ASN A 7 -33.28 -36.39 19.28
CA ASN A 7 -33.21 -35.66 20.53
C ASN A 7 -33.01 -34.18 20.22
N VAL A 8 -33.99 -33.39 20.63
CA VAL A 8 -33.95 -31.93 20.70
C VAL A 8 -33.33 -31.58 22.04
N ALA A 9 -32.24 -30.81 22.05
CA ALA A 9 -31.73 -30.18 23.25
C ALA A 9 -31.57 -28.68 22.98
N SER A 10 -32.56 -27.93 23.45
CA SER A 10 -32.48 -26.48 23.60
C SER A 10 -31.59 -26.18 24.79
N LEU A 11 -30.59 -25.30 24.64
CA LEU A 11 -29.97 -24.65 25.79
C LEU A 11 -29.75 -23.16 25.52
N ALA A 12 -30.28 -22.38 26.44
CA ALA A 12 -30.42 -20.93 26.40
C ALA A 12 -29.08 -20.20 26.55
N ALA A 13 -29.03 -19.00 25.99
CA ALA A 13 -27.96 -18.03 26.14
C ALA A 13 -27.85 -17.52 27.59
N ARG A 14 -26.63 -17.18 28.05
CA ARG A 14 -26.25 -15.86 28.59
C ARG A 14 -24.73 -15.76 28.90
N ALA A 15 -24.14 -14.71 28.33
CA ALA A 15 -23.01 -13.88 28.80
C ALA A 15 -21.59 -14.50 29.01
N GLY A 16 -20.62 -13.94 28.28
CA GLY A 16 -19.22 -13.85 28.71
C GLY A 16 -18.20 -14.46 27.76
N GLY A 17 -17.26 -13.64 27.27
CA GLY A 17 -15.93 -14.12 26.85
C GLY A 17 -15.76 -14.47 25.37
N SER A 18 -15.03 -13.59 24.67
CA SER A 18 -14.27 -13.78 23.43
C SER A 18 -14.04 -15.22 22.93
N VAL A 19 -14.63 -15.58 21.78
CA VAL A 19 -14.00 -16.48 20.80
C VAL A 19 -14.47 -16.09 19.38
N VAL A 20 -13.88 -15.05 18.78
CA VAL A 20 -13.97 -14.88 17.31
C VAL A 20 -12.88 -15.72 16.69
N ARG A 21 -13.17 -17.01 16.50
CA ARG A 21 -12.32 -17.95 15.77
C ARG A 21 -12.53 -17.72 14.27
N GLN A 22 -11.48 -17.15 13.66
CA GLN A 22 -11.08 -17.24 12.25
C GLN A 22 -12.01 -18.02 11.30
N VAL A 23 -12.56 -17.29 10.32
CA VAL A 23 -12.87 -17.85 8.99
C VAL A 23 -12.23 -16.93 7.95
N LYS A 24 -10.95 -17.15 7.65
CA LYS A 24 -10.17 -16.42 6.64
C LYS A 24 -9.57 -17.43 5.65
N ALA A 25 -10.41 -18.11 4.87
CA ALA A 25 -9.92 -19.12 3.92
C ALA A 25 -10.78 -19.34 2.66
N VAL A 26 -11.68 -18.43 2.28
CA VAL A 26 -12.53 -18.64 1.07
C VAL A 26 -12.51 -17.47 0.08
N VAL A 27 -11.75 -16.41 0.34
CA VAL A 27 -11.71 -15.24 -0.55
C VAL A 27 -10.26 -14.85 -0.84
N ASP A 28 -9.54 -15.70 -1.56
CA ASP A 28 -8.35 -15.27 -2.31
C ASP A 28 -8.14 -16.25 -3.47
N PRO A 29 -8.77 -16.04 -4.65
CA PRO A 29 -8.24 -16.60 -5.88
C PRO A 29 -6.86 -15.97 -6.10
N ALA A 30 -5.80 -16.77 -5.98
CA ALA A 30 -4.44 -16.31 -6.19
C ALA A 30 -4.34 -15.65 -7.59
N PRO A 31 -4.01 -14.36 -7.70
CA PRO A 31 -3.70 -13.81 -9.01
C PRO A 31 -2.43 -14.48 -9.51
N ALA A 32 -2.44 -14.86 -10.79
CA ALA A 32 -1.26 -15.37 -11.49
C ALA A 32 -0.06 -14.48 -11.17
N ARG A 33 0.97 -15.07 -10.55
CA ARG A 33 2.14 -14.39 -10.05
C ARG A 33 2.90 -13.79 -11.23
N PRO A 34 2.91 -12.46 -11.43
CA PRO A 34 3.73 -11.88 -12.50
C PRO A 34 5.19 -12.20 -12.21
N ALA A 35 5.95 -12.57 -13.23
CA ALA A 35 7.39 -12.81 -13.12
C ALA A 35 8.10 -11.52 -12.67
N GLY A 36 8.31 -11.38 -11.36
CA GLY A 36 9.00 -10.24 -10.75
C GLY A 36 9.12 -10.31 -9.21
N THR A 37 8.89 -11.49 -8.63
CA THR A 37 8.47 -11.59 -7.22
C THR A 37 9.54 -11.72 -6.15
N ASP A 38 10.79 -11.36 -6.43
CA ASP A 38 11.80 -11.24 -5.38
C ASP A 38 11.84 -9.86 -4.70
N HIS A 39 11.13 -8.86 -5.24
CA HIS A 39 11.17 -7.50 -4.72
C HIS A 39 10.37 -7.30 -3.42
N SER A 40 9.31 -8.09 -3.21
CA SER A 40 8.43 -7.93 -2.03
C SER A 40 9.08 -8.44 -0.73
N ALA A 41 9.88 -9.51 -0.77
CA ALA A 41 10.63 -10.00 0.39
C ALA A 41 11.87 -9.15 0.69
N SER A 42 12.53 -8.65 -0.35
CA SER A 42 13.70 -7.78 -0.25
C SER A 42 13.35 -6.34 0.18
N GLY A 43 12.10 -5.91 0.03
CA GLY A 43 11.63 -4.56 0.39
C GLY A 43 11.82 -3.52 -0.70
N TRP A 44 12.22 -3.95 -1.90
CA TRP A 44 12.28 -3.10 -3.09
C TRP A 44 10.87 -2.80 -3.61
N LEU A 45 10.60 -1.52 -3.86
CA LEU A 45 9.47 -1.04 -4.64
C LEU A 45 9.99 -0.59 -6.00
N VAL A 46 9.31 -0.99 -7.07
CA VAL A 46 9.77 -0.74 -8.45
C VAL A 46 8.70 -0.03 -9.24
N VAL A 47 9.09 0.99 -10.00
CA VAL A 47 8.27 1.61 -11.05
C VAL A 47 9.03 1.55 -12.36
N THR A 48 8.32 1.33 -13.46
CA THR A 48 8.88 1.47 -14.81
C THR A 48 8.65 2.88 -15.29
N VAL A 49 9.69 3.56 -15.79
CA VAL A 49 9.64 4.89 -16.40
C VAL A 49 10.00 4.80 -17.88
N VAL A 50 9.39 5.64 -18.71
CA VAL A 50 9.74 5.80 -20.12
C VAL A 50 11.13 6.44 -20.25
N GLY A 51 11.97 5.88 -21.11
CA GLY A 51 13.34 6.37 -21.36
C GLY A 51 14.42 5.34 -21.07
N GLU A 52 15.66 5.68 -21.46
CA GLU A 52 16.84 4.86 -21.24
C GLU A 52 17.40 5.01 -19.81
N PRO A 53 18.07 3.97 -19.27
CA PRO A 53 18.67 4.03 -17.93
C PRO A 53 19.66 5.18 -17.73
N SER A 54 20.36 5.57 -18.80
CA SER A 54 21.34 6.65 -18.84
C SER A 54 20.73 8.04 -18.59
N GLN A 55 19.42 8.19 -18.76
CA GLN A 55 18.70 9.45 -18.55
C GLN A 55 18.34 9.69 -17.08
N ILE A 56 18.50 8.67 -16.22
CA ILE A 56 18.21 8.77 -14.80
C ILE A 56 19.52 8.98 -14.04
N ASP A 57 19.72 10.20 -13.55
CA ASP A 57 20.83 10.54 -12.68
C ASP A 57 20.50 10.14 -11.23
N THR A 58 21.19 9.11 -10.71
CA THR A 58 21.01 8.64 -9.33
C THR A 58 21.59 9.59 -8.29
N ASP A 59 22.51 10.48 -8.68
CA ASP A 59 23.07 11.50 -7.79
C ASP A 59 22.12 12.71 -7.67
N ARG A 60 21.18 12.85 -8.61
CA ARG A 60 20.21 13.94 -8.67
C ARG A 60 18.78 13.44 -8.84
N LEU A 61 18.32 12.70 -7.83
CA LEU A 61 16.96 12.19 -7.79
C LEU A 61 15.90 13.31 -7.78
N PRO A 62 14.71 13.07 -8.34
CA PRO A 62 13.56 13.97 -8.18
C PRO A 62 13.24 14.22 -6.71
N VAL A 63 12.79 15.44 -6.40
CA VAL A 63 12.50 15.91 -5.02
C VAL A 63 11.75 14.87 -4.16
N PRO A 64 10.68 14.21 -4.62
CA PRO A 64 9.97 13.23 -3.80
C PRO A 64 10.82 12.05 -3.31
N LEU A 65 11.87 11.65 -4.05
CA LEU A 65 12.80 10.61 -3.62
C LEU A 65 13.98 11.21 -2.85
N ALA A 66 14.45 12.39 -3.24
CA ALA A 66 15.53 13.09 -2.55
C ALA A 66 15.20 13.43 -1.08
N GLU A 67 13.91 13.61 -0.74
CA GLU A 67 13.43 13.82 0.63
C GLU A 67 13.80 12.69 1.61
N PHE A 68 14.06 11.47 1.12
CA PHE A 68 14.50 10.35 1.96
C PHE A 68 16.01 10.38 2.25
N GLY A 69 16.79 11.17 1.51
CA GLY A 69 18.24 11.31 1.66
C GLY A 69 18.97 9.97 1.74
N ASP A 70 19.90 9.86 2.68
CA ASP A 70 20.75 8.67 2.86
C ASP A 70 19.99 7.41 3.31
N GLN A 71 18.73 7.53 3.72
CA GLN A 71 17.90 6.39 4.12
C GLN A 71 17.44 5.57 2.92
N LEU A 72 17.59 6.09 1.70
CA LEU A 72 17.14 5.46 0.48
C LEU A 72 18.28 4.76 -0.26
N GLU A 73 18.00 3.55 -0.73
CA GLU A 73 18.78 2.91 -1.77
C GLU A 73 17.99 2.90 -3.06
N VAL A 74 18.65 3.25 -4.16
CA VAL A 74 18.04 3.31 -5.50
C VAL A 74 18.86 2.46 -6.46
N LEU A 75 18.15 1.72 -7.31
CA LEU A 75 18.73 0.96 -8.42
C LEU A 75 18.00 1.31 -9.71
N VAL A 76 18.77 1.46 -10.78
CA VAL A 76 18.27 1.76 -12.12
C VAL A 76 18.72 0.63 -13.06
N ARG A 77 17.78 0.06 -13.82
CA ARG A 77 18.09 -0.95 -14.84
C ARG A 77 17.14 -0.86 -16.02
N ALA A 78 17.53 -1.40 -17.18
CA ALA A 78 16.61 -1.54 -18.30
C ALA A 78 15.41 -2.41 -17.91
N ALA A 79 14.20 -1.95 -18.26
CA ALA A 79 12.98 -2.67 -18.02
C ALA A 79 12.85 -3.85 -19.01
N PRO A 80 12.25 -4.97 -18.60
CA PRO A 80 12.06 -6.11 -19.47
C PRO A 80 11.09 -5.78 -20.61
N GLY A 81 11.36 -6.33 -21.78
CA GLY A 81 10.50 -6.17 -22.96
C GLY A 81 10.49 -4.75 -23.52
N ASP A 82 11.61 -4.04 -23.42
CA ASP A 82 11.81 -2.69 -24.00
C ASP A 82 10.76 -1.67 -23.53
N LYS A 83 10.38 -1.75 -22.25
CA LYS A 83 9.38 -0.87 -21.63
C LYS A 83 9.97 0.41 -21.03
N GLY A 84 11.23 0.69 -21.32
CA GLY A 84 12.00 1.79 -20.73
C GLY A 84 12.90 1.31 -19.59
N THR A 85 12.80 1.96 -18.44
CA THR A 85 13.73 1.78 -17.31
C THR A 85 12.99 1.43 -16.03
N GLU A 86 13.45 0.42 -15.30
CA GLU A 86 12.99 0.15 -13.94
C GLU A 86 13.79 0.99 -12.93
N LEU A 87 13.08 1.84 -12.21
CA LEU A 87 13.55 2.60 -11.05
C LEU A 87 13.07 1.87 -9.78
N ALA A 88 13.99 1.21 -9.11
CA ALA A 88 13.74 0.48 -7.87
C ALA A 88 14.26 1.28 -6.67
N ALA A 89 13.50 1.32 -5.58
CA ALA A 89 13.94 1.95 -4.34
C ALA A 89 13.56 1.13 -3.10
N ARG A 90 14.40 1.15 -2.06
CA ARG A 90 14.06 0.65 -0.72
C ARG A 90 14.65 1.54 0.36
N LEU A 91 14.07 1.47 1.55
CA LEU A 91 14.67 2.02 2.75
C LEU A 91 15.79 1.10 3.26
N ARG A 92 16.93 1.68 3.65
CA ARG A 92 18.08 0.96 4.25
C ARG A 92 17.67 0.26 5.53
N ASP A 93 17.07 1.02 6.43
CA ASP A 93 16.46 0.51 7.64
C ASP A 93 15.03 0.09 7.31
N ARG A 94 14.67 -1.14 7.65
CA ARG A 94 13.28 -1.58 7.58
C ARG A 94 12.62 -1.14 8.89
N PRO A 95 11.86 -0.02 8.91
CA PRO A 95 11.15 0.35 10.12
C PRO A 95 10.23 -0.82 10.51
N SER A 96 10.28 -1.23 11.77
CA SER A 96 9.34 -2.18 12.34
C SER A 96 7.96 -1.51 12.41
N GLY A 97 7.28 -1.45 11.27
CA GLY A 97 5.97 -0.84 11.16
C GLY A 97 4.98 -1.64 12.00
N SER A 98 4.70 -1.16 13.22
CA SER A 98 3.62 -1.71 14.02
C SER A 98 2.30 -1.47 13.27
N THR A 99 1.33 -2.37 13.45
CA THR A 99 -0.03 -2.18 12.92
C THR A 99 -0.63 -0.84 13.35
N LEU A 100 -0.24 -0.35 14.54
CA LEU A 100 -0.65 0.94 15.09
C LEU A 100 -0.08 2.13 14.30
N ALA A 101 1.20 2.10 13.89
CA ALA A 101 1.84 3.18 13.13
C ALA A 101 1.16 3.44 11.78
N ARG A 102 0.70 2.37 11.12
CA ARG A 102 -0.09 2.48 9.87
C ARG A 102 -1.46 3.10 10.10
N LEU A 103 -2.09 2.82 11.24
CA LEU A 103 -3.37 3.42 11.62
C LEU A 103 -3.24 4.90 11.99
N THR A 104 -2.08 5.32 12.49
CA THR A 104 -1.78 6.74 12.80
C THR A 104 -1.27 7.54 11.59
N GLY A 105 -1.25 6.95 10.39
CA GLY A 105 -0.89 7.64 9.14
C GLY A 105 0.61 7.69 8.83
N SER A 106 1.45 6.98 9.59
CA SER A 106 2.89 6.82 9.31
C SER A 106 3.14 5.42 8.79
N ASP A 107 3.06 5.25 7.46
CA ASP A 107 3.47 4.03 6.76
C ASP A 107 4.64 4.36 5.82
N PRO A 108 5.89 4.19 6.26
CA PRO A 108 7.08 4.53 5.46
C PRO A 108 7.11 3.84 4.09
N GLN A 109 6.52 2.64 3.98
CA GLN A 109 6.45 1.92 2.71
C GLN A 109 5.37 2.51 1.80
N ALA A 110 4.27 3.01 2.34
CA ALA A 110 3.27 3.76 1.57
C ALA A 110 3.81 5.13 1.13
N ASP A 111 4.57 5.81 1.99
CA ASP A 111 5.26 7.05 1.67
C ASP A 111 6.25 6.86 0.52
N LEU A 112 7.11 5.84 0.59
CA LEU A 112 8.04 5.52 -0.49
C LEU A 112 7.31 5.16 -1.80
N ARG A 113 6.19 4.43 -1.72
CA ARG A 113 5.38 4.13 -2.90
C ARG A 113 4.78 5.38 -3.53
N SER A 114 4.32 6.32 -2.70
CA SER A 114 3.81 7.62 -3.17
C SER A 114 4.92 8.41 -3.84
N ALA A 115 6.11 8.47 -3.22
CA ALA A 115 7.27 9.13 -3.76
C ALA A 115 7.73 8.57 -5.12
N LEU A 116 7.79 7.24 -5.28
CA LEU A 116 8.12 6.60 -6.56
C LEU A 116 7.12 6.96 -7.67
N ARG A 117 5.82 7.03 -7.36
CA ARG A 117 4.80 7.44 -8.34
C ARG A 117 4.97 8.89 -8.76
N ARG A 118 5.23 9.79 -7.81
CA ARG A 118 5.48 11.21 -8.10
C ARG A 118 6.78 11.41 -8.88
N ALA A 119 7.84 10.70 -8.51
CA ALA A 119 9.09 10.71 -9.25
C ALA A 119 8.92 10.22 -10.69
N LYS A 120 8.17 9.14 -10.91
CA LYS A 120 7.80 8.70 -12.27
C LYS A 120 7.09 9.81 -13.05
N GLN A 121 6.11 10.48 -12.46
CA GLN A 121 5.40 11.59 -13.12
C GLN A 121 6.34 12.77 -13.46
N LEU A 122 7.24 13.14 -12.54
CA LEU A 122 8.23 14.18 -12.80
C LEU A 122 9.22 13.79 -13.90
N ILE A 123 9.68 12.54 -13.94
CA ILE A 123 10.61 12.05 -14.97
C ILE A 123 9.93 12.02 -16.33
N GLU A 124 8.68 11.56 -16.40
CA GLU A 124 7.99 11.34 -17.69
C GLU A 124 7.27 12.57 -18.22
N VAL A 125 6.72 13.40 -17.34
CA VAL A 125 5.83 14.51 -17.68
C VAL A 125 6.39 15.86 -17.23
N GLY A 126 7.26 15.88 -16.22
CA GLY A 126 7.77 17.11 -15.60
C GLY A 126 6.86 17.70 -14.52
N GLU A 127 5.67 17.12 -14.31
CA GLU A 127 4.66 17.61 -13.38
C GLU A 127 4.10 16.47 -12.52
N VAL A 128 3.70 16.78 -11.28
CA VAL A 128 3.02 15.83 -10.40
C VAL A 128 1.51 16.06 -10.48
N LEU A 129 0.76 15.01 -10.79
CA LEU A 129 -0.69 15.03 -10.76
C LEU A 129 -1.18 15.29 -9.32
N ALA A 130 -1.74 16.48 -9.10
CA ALA A 130 -2.46 16.83 -7.90
C ALA A 130 -3.95 16.62 -8.13
N VAL A 131 -4.57 15.78 -7.31
CA VAL A 131 -6.03 15.79 -7.19
C VAL A 131 -6.36 16.98 -6.32
N ASP A 132 -6.95 18.03 -6.90
CA ASP A 132 -7.50 19.16 -6.15
C ASP A 132 -8.79 18.69 -5.45
N PRO A 133 -8.81 18.49 -4.13
CA PRO A 133 -10.01 18.06 -3.46
C PRO A 133 -10.82 19.31 -3.11
N ALA A 134 -11.98 19.48 -3.75
CA ALA A 134 -13.01 20.37 -3.24
C ALA A 134 -14.10 19.54 -2.54
N PRO A 135 -13.95 19.15 -1.26
CA PRO A 135 -15.10 18.75 -0.47
C PRO A 135 -15.90 20.03 -0.21
N HIS A 136 -16.83 20.34 -1.10
CA HIS A 136 -17.78 21.40 -0.84
C HIS A 136 -18.68 20.95 0.33
N GLY A 137 -18.59 21.68 1.44
CA GLY A 137 -19.49 21.56 2.60
C GLY A 137 -18.80 21.06 3.87
N ASP A 138 -19.08 21.74 4.99
CA ASP A 138 -18.76 21.25 6.32
C ASP A 138 -19.62 20.02 6.62
N ARG A 139 -18.99 18.89 6.94
CA ARG A 139 -19.70 17.70 7.41
C ARG A 139 -20.04 17.89 8.88
N THR A 140 -21.26 17.49 9.26
CA THR A 140 -21.64 17.44 10.67
C THR A 140 -20.64 16.57 11.44
N PRO A 141 -20.03 17.08 12.53
CA PRO A 141 -19.02 16.35 13.30
C PRO A 141 -19.67 15.20 14.05
N THR A 142 -19.79 14.07 13.37
CA THR A 142 -20.22 12.80 13.94
C THR A 142 -18.99 11.98 14.28
N PRO A 143 -19.04 11.09 15.30
CA PRO A 143 -17.94 10.17 15.58
C PRO A 143 -17.52 9.34 14.35
N GLY A 144 -18.49 8.96 13.49
CA GLY A 144 -18.22 8.30 12.22
C GLY A 144 -17.58 9.21 11.16
N GLY A 145 -17.98 10.48 11.11
CA GLY A 145 -17.39 11.50 10.22
C GLY A 145 -15.93 11.79 10.54
N MET A 146 -15.57 11.88 11.83
CA MET A 146 -14.16 12.07 12.23
C MET A 146 -13.27 10.91 11.80
N LEU A 147 -13.77 9.66 11.89
CA LEU A 147 -13.06 8.51 11.36
C LEU A 147 -12.88 8.67 9.84
N LEU A 148 -13.94 8.96 9.09
CA LEU A 148 -13.85 9.14 7.64
C LEU A 148 -12.85 10.24 7.23
N GLU A 149 -12.78 11.34 7.98
CA GLU A 149 -11.78 12.39 7.76
C GLU A 149 -10.35 11.92 7.98
N MET A 150 -10.10 11.14 9.04
CA MET A 150 -8.79 10.53 9.27
C MET A 150 -8.40 9.58 8.13
N TRP A 151 -9.32 8.75 7.65
CA TRP A 151 -9.07 7.85 6.52
C TRP A 151 -8.80 8.63 5.21
N THR A 152 -9.53 9.72 4.97
CA THR A 152 -9.35 10.58 3.80
C THR A 152 -7.97 11.24 3.80
N ARG A 153 -7.43 11.60 4.97
CA ARG A 153 -6.07 12.16 5.10
C ARG A 153 -4.97 11.16 4.72
N VAL A 154 -5.20 9.87 4.95
CA VAL A 154 -4.23 8.79 4.69
C VAL A 154 -4.35 8.24 3.25
N ALA A 155 -5.52 8.37 2.64
CA ALA A 155 -5.84 7.83 1.30
C ALA A 155 -4.85 8.21 0.18
N PRO A 156 -4.30 9.44 0.10
CA PRO A 156 -3.35 9.80 -0.97
C PRO A 156 -2.07 8.96 -0.97
N LYS A 157 -1.70 8.38 0.18
CA LYS A 157 -0.47 7.58 0.37
C LYS A 157 -0.76 6.09 0.22
N ALA A 158 -1.90 5.65 0.75
CA ALA A 158 -2.35 4.28 0.67
C ALA A 158 -2.99 4.01 -0.71
N GLY A 159 -2.18 3.67 -1.71
CA GLY A 159 -2.72 3.16 -2.98
C GLY A 159 -3.73 2.03 -2.72
N VAL A 160 -4.80 1.96 -3.52
CA VAL A 160 -5.84 0.93 -3.41
C VAL A 160 -5.18 -0.45 -3.40
N ARG A 161 -5.46 -1.24 -2.36
CA ARG A 161 -4.93 -2.60 -2.18
C ARG A 161 -5.86 -3.62 -2.83
#